data_AF-A0A8J7U2N2-F1
#
_entry.id   AF-A0A8J7U2N2-F1
#
_cell.length_a   1.000
_cell.length_b   1.000
_cell.length_c   1.000
_cell.angle_alpha   90.00
_cell.angle_beta   90.00
_cell.angle_gamma   90.00
#
_symmetry.space_group_name_H-M   'P 1'
#
loop_
_entity.id
_entity.type
_entity.pdbx_description
1 polymer ?
#
loop_
_entity_poly.entity_id
_entity_poly.type
_entity_poly.pdbx_seq_one_letter_code
_entity_poly.pdbx_strand_id
1 'polypeptide(L)' 'PEFAQWCGTESTADWHTRFNAVAVVYGHLHIPRSTTYAGVRFEEVSMGYPREWRQQRRKSGWLREILPGRLAEDSSGESA' A
#
# COMPACT_ATOMS: atom_id res chain seq x y z
N PRO A 1 13.90 -5.35 5.91
CA PRO A 1 14.74 -4.55 4.99
C PRO A 1 15.39 -3.44 5.82
N GLU A 2 16.66 -3.12 5.53
CA GLU A 2 17.29 -1.95 6.13
C GLU A 2 17.01 -0.75 5.22
N PHE A 3 16.50 0.34 5.80
CA PHE A 3 16.28 1.59 5.10
C PHE A 3 17.33 2.62 5.52
N ALA A 4 17.53 3.64 4.68
CA ALA A 4 18.43 4.73 5.02
C ALA A 4 17.95 5.46 6.29
N GLN A 5 18.84 6.24 6.90
CA GLN A 5 18.46 7.23 7.91
C GLN A 5 17.38 8.17 7.32
N TRP A 6 16.51 8.74 8.16
CA TRP A 6 15.38 9.60 7.75
C TRP A 6 14.24 8.89 6.99
N CYS A 7 14.06 7.58 7.19
CA CYS A 7 12.93 6.83 6.65
C CYS A 7 11.79 6.57 7.66
N GLY A 8 11.92 7.04 8.91
CA GLY A 8 10.89 6.88 9.92
C GLY A 8 11.44 6.87 11.34
N THR A 9 10.67 6.28 12.25
CA THR A 9 10.99 6.09 13.66
C THR A 9 10.48 4.74 14.14
N GLU A 10 11.15 4.15 15.12
CA GLU A 10 10.70 2.92 15.78
C GLU A 10 9.48 3.14 16.67
N SER A 11 9.19 4.39 17.05
CA SER A 11 8.05 4.74 17.93
C SER A 11 6.67 4.41 17.33
N THR A 12 6.60 4.09 16.04
CA THR A 12 5.36 3.73 15.33
C THR A 12 5.34 2.28 14.86
N ALA A 13 6.25 1.43 15.33
CA ALA A 13 6.42 0.05 14.83
C ALA A 13 5.14 -0.80 14.93
N ASP A 14 4.37 -0.64 16.00
CA ASP A 14 3.17 -1.43 16.30
C ASP A 14 1.86 -0.72 15.94
N TRP A 15 1.90 0.50 15.40
CA TRP A 15 0.68 1.30 15.20
C TRP A 15 -0.35 0.62 14.29
N HIS A 16 0.12 -0.11 13.28
CA HIS A 16 -0.75 -0.81 12.33
C HIS A 16 -1.64 -1.86 13.00
N THR A 17 -1.17 -2.53 14.05
CA THR A 17 -1.98 -3.48 14.84
C THR A 17 -2.65 -2.79 16.03
N ARG A 18 -1.92 -1.94 16.75
CA ARG A 18 -2.42 -1.21 17.93
C ARG A 18 -3.67 -0.38 17.66
N PHE A 19 -3.74 0.24 16.48
CA PHE A 19 -4.87 1.05 16.05
C PHE A 19 -5.79 0.35 15.05
N ASN A 20 -5.63 -0.97 14.88
CA ASN A 20 -6.45 -1.81 14.01
C ASN A 20 -6.59 -1.25 12.58
N ALA A 21 -5.45 -0.90 11.96
CA ALA A 21 -5.45 -0.39 10.60
C ALA A 21 -5.82 -1.50 9.61
N VAL A 22 -6.76 -1.22 8.71
CA VAL A 22 -7.12 -2.15 7.61
C VAL A 22 -6.09 -2.14 6.48
N ALA A 23 -5.38 -1.02 6.32
CA ALA A 23 -4.26 -0.84 5.41
C ALA A 23 -3.38 0.33 5.89
N VAL A 24 -2.09 0.27 5.57
CA VAL A 24 -1.11 1.34 5.77
C VAL A 24 -0.67 1.83 4.40
N VAL A 25 -0.84 3.12 4.15
CA VAL A 25 -0.40 3.78 2.92
C VAL A 25 0.80 4.65 3.25
N TYR A 26 1.89 4.47 2.51
CA TYR A 26 3.10 5.26 2.71
C TYR A 26 3.80 5.54 1.38
N GLY A 27 4.76 6.45 1.40
CA GLY A 27 5.56 6.84 0.24
C GLY A 27 7.01 7.07 0.63
N HIS A 28 7.62 8.14 0.11
CA HIS A 28 9.00 8.59 0.39
C HIS A 28 10.11 7.74 -0.22
N LEU A 29 9.94 6.42 -0.30
CA LEU A 29 11.04 5.53 -0.66
C LEU A 29 11.23 5.31 -2.17
N HIS A 30 10.26 5.72 -2.99
CA HIS A 30 10.29 5.56 -4.46
C HIS A 30 10.45 4.08 -4.91
N ILE A 31 9.82 3.16 -4.16
CA ILE A 31 9.86 1.72 -4.42
C ILE A 31 8.44 1.13 -4.40
N PRO A 32 7.59 1.48 -5.38
CA PRO A 32 6.19 1.06 -5.39
C PRO A 32 6.05 -0.45 -5.26
N ARG A 33 5.32 -0.87 -4.21
CA ARG A 33 5.19 -2.28 -3.79
C ARG A 33 3.99 -2.46 -2.85
N SER A 34 3.37 -3.64 -2.93
CA SER A 34 2.41 -4.13 -1.93
C SER A 34 3.07 -5.20 -1.05
N THR A 35 2.94 -5.07 0.28
CA THR A 35 3.41 -6.04 1.27
C THR A 35 2.36 -6.26 2.35
N THR A 36 2.55 -7.29 3.19
CA THR A 36 1.66 -7.57 4.32
C THR A 36 2.49 -7.82 5.56
N TYR A 37 2.16 -7.13 6.66
CA TYR A 37 2.79 -7.31 7.97
C TYR A 37 1.71 -7.46 9.03
N ALA A 38 1.81 -8.50 9.85
CA ALA A 38 0.82 -8.84 10.88
C ALA A 38 -0.64 -8.82 10.37
N GLY A 39 -0.86 -9.29 9.14
CA GLY A 39 -2.18 -9.32 8.50
C GLY A 39 -2.66 -7.99 7.90
N VAL A 40 -1.94 -6.89 8.12
CA VAL A 40 -2.26 -5.56 7.57
C VAL A 40 -1.53 -5.34 6.24
N ARG A 41 -2.24 -4.86 5.22
CA ARG A 41 -1.63 -4.47 3.94
C ARG A 41 -0.83 -3.18 4.06
N PHE A 42 0.37 -3.15 3.50
CA PHE A 42 1.23 -1.98 3.40
C PHE A 42 1.48 -1.67 1.92
N GLU A 43 1.07 -0.47 1.51
CA GLU A 43 1.16 0.00 0.13
C GLU A 43 2.15 1.15 0.04
N GLU A 44 3.28 0.89 -0.61
CA GLU A 44 4.19 1.94 -1.06
C GLU A 44 3.65 2.46 -2.40
N VAL A 45 3.20 3.73 -2.39
CA VAL A 45 2.50 4.34 -3.52
C VAL A 45 3.30 5.47 -4.18
N SER A 46 4.62 5.49 -3.97
CA SER A 46 5.47 6.53 -4.55
C SER A 46 5.54 6.37 -6.07
N MET A 47 5.36 7.49 -6.76
CA MET A 47 5.61 7.57 -8.20
C MET A 47 7.12 7.67 -8.50
N GLY A 48 7.84 8.44 -7.68
CA GLY A 48 9.23 8.80 -7.91
C GLY A 48 9.43 9.80 -9.05
N TYR A 49 10.68 10.00 -9.45
CA TYR A 49 11.07 10.92 -10.51
C TYR A 49 10.78 10.34 -11.90
N PRO A 50 10.62 11.19 -12.93
CA PRO A 50 10.40 10.75 -14.32
C PRO A 50 11.38 9.69 -14.83
N ARG A 51 12.64 9.71 -14.38
CA ARG A 51 13.63 8.70 -14.77
C ARG A 51 13.38 7.33 -14.15
N GLU A 52 12.81 7.28 -12.96
CA GLU A 52 12.55 6.07 -12.18
C GLU A 52 11.31 5.36 -12.73
N TRP A 53 10.18 6.08 -12.86
CA TRP A 53 8.94 5.46 -13.32
C TRP A 53 8.90 5.19 -14.82
N ARG A 54 9.70 5.87 -15.66
CA ARG A 54 9.80 5.52 -17.10
C ARG A 54 10.27 4.09 -17.30
N GLN A 55 11.06 3.54 -16.38
CA GLN A 55 11.51 2.14 -16.41
C GLN A 55 10.44 1.18 -15.87
N GLN A 56 9.60 1.63 -14.94
CA GLN A 56 8.55 0.83 -14.29
C GLN A 56 7.18 0.87 -14.99
N ARG A 57 7.01 1.70 -16.02
CA ARG A 57 5.74 2.04 -16.72
C ARG A 57 4.99 0.90 -17.42
N ARG A 58 5.24 -0.37 -17.10
CA ARG A 58 4.71 -1.52 -17.84
C ARG A 58 3.58 -2.32 -17.19
N LYS A 59 3.09 -2.06 -15.96
CA LYS A 59 2.13 -3.01 -15.35
C LYS A 59 0.93 -2.50 -14.56
N SER A 60 0.84 -1.22 -14.15
CA SER A 60 -0.33 -0.78 -13.37
C SER A 60 -0.55 0.72 -13.51
N GLY A 61 -1.81 1.17 -13.46
CA GLY A 61 -2.14 2.60 -13.47
C GLY A 61 -1.47 3.35 -12.32
N TRP A 62 -1.35 4.68 -12.46
CA TRP A 62 -0.70 5.55 -11.46
C TRP A 62 -1.37 5.52 -10.08
N LEU A 63 -2.65 5.14 -10.02
CA LEU A 63 -3.42 5.08 -8.79
C LEU A 63 -3.36 3.67 -8.19
N ARG A 64 -3.31 3.62 -6.86
CA ARG A 64 -3.44 2.40 -6.07
C ARG A 64 -4.83 2.34 -5.46
N GLU A 65 -5.52 1.23 -5.67
CA GLU A 65 -6.73 0.92 -4.93
C GLU A 65 -6.36 0.40 -3.54
N ILE A 66 -6.84 1.08 -2.50
CA ILE A 66 -6.56 0.75 -1.10
C ILE A 66 -7.75 0.02 -0.48
N LEU A 67 -8.92 0.63 -0.60
CA LEU A 67 -10.19 0.04 -0.21
C LEU A 67 -10.97 -0.31 -1.47
N PRO A 68 -11.74 -1.40 -1.48
CA PRO A 68 -12.61 -1.72 -2.61
C PRO A 68 -13.55 -0.55 -2.86
N GLY A 69 -13.75 -0.21 -4.13
CA GLY A 69 -14.87 0.66 -4.51
C GLY A 69 -16.20 0.07 -4.04
N ARG A 70 -17.21 0.92 -3.81
CA ARG A 70 -18.57 0.56 -3.35
C ARG A 70 -19.30 -0.53 -4.18
N LEU A 71 -18.71 -0.98 -5.30
CA LEU A 71 -19.28 -1.94 -6.24
C LEU A 71 -19.07 -3.42 -5.86
N ALA A 72 -18.42 -3.71 -4.73
CA ALA A 72 -18.26 -5.09 -4.22
C ALA A 72 -19.41 -5.53 -3.29
N GLU A 73 -20.43 -4.69 -3.11
CA GLU A 73 -21.71 -5.08 -2.49
C GLU A 73 -22.66 -5.51 -3.63
N ASP A 74 -23.30 -6.67 -3.49
CA ASP A 74 -24.25 -7.34 -4.42
C ASP A 74 -23.71 -8.29 -5.50
N SER A 75 -22.98 -9.35 -5.12
CA SER A 75 -22.93 -10.57 -5.96
C SER A 75 -22.95 -11.90 -5.19
N SER A 76 -23.47 -11.92 -3.96
CA SER A 76 -23.72 -13.18 -3.25
C SER A 76 -24.98 -13.10 -2.40
N GLY A 77 -26.12 -13.36 -3.04
CA GLY A 77 -27.41 -13.53 -2.38
C GLY A 77 -28.55 -13.64 -3.37
N GLU A 78 -28.65 -14.78 -4.08
CA GLU A 78 -29.87 -15.60 -4.18
C GLU A 78 -29.66 -16.71 -5.24
N SER A 79 -29.44 -17.94 -4.79
CA SER A 79 -29.79 -19.15 -5.55
C SER A 79 -30.01 -20.30 -4.59
N ALA A 80 -31.22 -20.87 -4.72
CA ALA A 80 -31.85 -21.97 -4.02
C ALA A 80 -32.62 -21.61 -2.74
#